data_AF-A0A435UTJ2-F1
#
_entry.id   AF-A0A435UTJ2-F1
#
_cell.length_a   1.000
_cell.length_b   1.000
_cell.length_c   1.000
_cell.angle_alpha   90.00
_cell.angle_beta   90.00
_cell.angle_gamma   90.00
#
_symmetry.space_group_name_H-M   'P 1'
#
loop_
_entity.id
_entity.type
_entity.pdbx_description
1 polymer ?
#
loop_
_entity_poly.entity_id
_entity_poly.type
_entity_poly.pdbx_seq_one_letter_code
_entity_poly.pdbx_strand_id
1 'polypeptide(L)'
;MGAMFKARKPSLSALFDQDMLGDDLEAWLADSWLLKRTFRNCALISGLIEKRHPGQEKSGRQVTVSTDLIYDVLRSHEPDHILLQATRADAAAGLLDVSRLADMLSRIQGRIVHKALEQISPLAVPIMLEIGKMPVNGEADETLLMDAATLVAEAMGPEMVEE
;
A
#
# COMPACT_ATOMS: atom_id res chain seq x y z
N MET A 1 -5.62 -3.14 17.88
CA MET A 1 -6.92 -3.47 17.25
C MET A 1 -7.61 -4.73 17.79
N GLY A 2 -6.90 -5.80 18.21
CA GLY A 2 -7.55 -7.05 18.68
C GLY A 2 -8.59 -6.87 19.79
N ALA A 3 -8.34 -6.01 20.78
CA ALA A 3 -9.31 -5.69 21.83
C ALA A 3 -10.57 -4.96 21.30
N MET A 4 -10.43 -4.14 20.26
CA MET A 4 -11.54 -3.41 19.64
C MET A 4 -12.46 -4.33 18.82
N PHE A 5 -11.90 -5.32 18.13
CA PHE A 5 -12.69 -6.36 17.45
C PHE A 5 -13.42 -7.26 18.43
N LYS A 6 -12.80 -7.60 19.59
CA LYS A 6 -13.49 -8.32 20.67
C LYS A 6 -14.65 -7.50 21.24
N ALA A 7 -14.50 -6.17 21.30
CA ALA A 7 -15.56 -5.24 21.69
C ALA A 7 -16.58 -4.95 20.57
N ARG A 8 -16.39 -5.50 19.35
CA ARG A 8 -17.18 -5.22 18.13
C ARG A 8 -17.35 -3.73 17.83
N LYS A 9 -16.33 -2.93 18.12
CA LYS A 9 -16.32 -1.48 17.91
C LYS A 9 -15.04 -1.05 17.20
N PRO A 10 -15.07 -0.79 15.87
CA PRO A 10 -16.22 -0.95 14.96
C PRO A 10 -16.56 -2.42 14.68
N SER A 11 -17.79 -2.68 14.21
CA SER A 11 -18.16 -3.99 13.65
C SER A 11 -17.43 -4.25 12.33
N LEU A 12 -17.16 -5.51 11.99
CA LEU A 12 -16.50 -5.86 10.72
C LEU A 12 -17.28 -5.39 9.50
N SER A 13 -18.61 -5.44 9.53
CA SER A 13 -19.46 -4.94 8.44
C SER A 13 -19.27 -3.44 8.23
N ALA A 14 -19.25 -2.66 9.31
CA ALA A 14 -19.00 -1.22 9.23
C ALA A 14 -17.56 -0.88 8.79
N LEU A 15 -16.57 -1.72 9.14
CA LEU A 15 -15.18 -1.49 8.75
C LEU A 15 -14.93 -1.75 7.26
N PHE A 16 -15.64 -2.70 6.68
CA PHE A 16 -15.51 -3.10 5.27
C PHE A 16 -16.77 -2.73 4.46
N ASP A 17 -17.45 -1.68 4.88
CA ASP A 17 -18.62 -1.18 4.16
C ASP A 17 -18.18 -0.62 2.80
N GLN A 18 -18.94 -0.89 1.75
CA GLN A 18 -18.62 -0.41 0.42
C GLN A 18 -18.68 1.12 0.32
N ASP A 19 -19.48 1.77 1.17
CA ASP A 19 -19.58 3.24 1.22
C ASP A 19 -18.22 3.91 1.50
N MET A 20 -17.29 3.20 2.15
CA MET A 20 -15.93 3.70 2.41
C MET A 20 -15.11 3.91 1.12
N LEU A 21 -15.51 3.29 0.00
CA LEU A 21 -14.85 3.42 -1.30
C LEU A 21 -15.24 4.71 -2.05
N GLY A 22 -16.16 5.51 -1.51
CA GLY A 22 -16.53 6.81 -2.06
C GLY A 22 -15.48 7.88 -1.78
N ASP A 23 -15.93 9.05 -1.37
CA ASP A 23 -15.07 10.23 -1.17
C ASP A 23 -13.97 10.01 -0.12
N ASP A 24 -14.21 9.14 0.87
CA ASP A 24 -13.24 8.83 1.93
C ASP A 24 -11.98 8.12 1.38
N LEU A 25 -12.17 7.13 0.51
CA LEU A 25 -11.05 6.45 -0.15
C LEU A 25 -10.28 7.44 -1.03
N GLU A 26 -10.99 8.28 -1.78
CA GLU A 26 -10.36 9.26 -2.66
C GLU A 26 -9.54 10.28 -1.86
N ALA A 27 -10.09 10.77 -0.74
CA ALA A 27 -9.40 11.68 0.16
C ALA A 27 -8.15 11.03 0.80
N TRP A 28 -8.25 9.76 1.19
CA TRP A 28 -7.11 9.00 1.71
C TRP A 28 -6.04 8.75 0.63
N LEU A 29 -6.44 8.37 -0.58
CA LEU A 29 -5.56 8.17 -1.71
C LEU A 29 -4.83 9.46 -2.10
N ALA A 30 -5.49 10.61 -2.03
CA ALA A 30 -4.90 11.92 -2.28
C ALA A 30 -3.69 12.20 -1.37
N ASP A 31 -3.65 11.66 -0.16
CA ASP A 31 -2.53 11.79 0.78
C ASP A 31 -1.51 10.64 0.68
N SER A 32 -1.79 9.64 -0.15
CA SER A 32 -0.94 8.47 -0.26
C SER A 32 0.35 8.74 -1.02
N TRP A 33 1.41 8.02 -0.63
CA TRP A 33 2.66 7.99 -1.37
C TRP A 33 2.48 7.47 -2.80
N LEU A 34 1.44 6.66 -3.02
CA LEU A 34 1.09 6.11 -4.33
C LEU A 34 0.78 7.22 -5.33
N LEU A 35 -0.12 8.15 -4.99
CA LEU A 35 -0.47 9.24 -5.90
C LEU A 35 0.67 10.23 -6.09
N LYS A 36 1.46 10.53 -5.04
CA LYS A 36 2.69 11.34 -5.19
C LYS A 36 3.71 10.69 -6.13
N ARG A 37 3.86 9.35 -6.05
CA ARG A 37 4.71 8.59 -6.97
C ARG A 37 4.18 8.62 -8.40
N THR A 38 2.89 8.43 -8.60
CA THR A 38 2.26 8.48 -9.94
C THR A 38 2.37 9.90 -10.53
N PHE A 39 2.10 10.94 -9.73
CA PHE A 39 2.19 12.33 -10.16
C PHE A 39 3.57 12.70 -10.67
N ARG A 40 4.62 12.21 -10.02
CA ARG A 40 6.00 12.41 -10.49
C ARG A 40 6.22 11.90 -11.91
N ASN A 41 5.64 10.76 -12.26
CA ASN A 41 5.73 10.25 -13.63
C ASN A 41 5.00 11.19 -14.59
N CYS A 42 3.80 11.64 -14.25
CA CYS A 42 3.06 12.62 -15.05
C CYS A 42 3.84 13.94 -15.19
N ALA A 43 4.49 14.42 -14.13
CA ALA A 43 5.30 15.65 -14.12
C ALA A 43 6.57 15.52 -14.97
N LEU A 44 7.19 14.34 -15.02
CA LEU A 44 8.33 14.08 -15.91
C LEU A 44 7.89 13.99 -17.38
N ILE A 45 6.81 13.27 -17.66
CA ILE A 45 6.30 13.06 -19.03
C ILE A 45 5.79 14.38 -19.63
N SER A 46 5.07 15.19 -18.84
CA SER A 46 4.56 16.49 -19.26
C SER A 46 5.65 17.57 -19.40
N GLY A 47 6.88 17.28 -18.96
CA GLY A 47 7.98 18.25 -18.95
C GLY A 47 7.91 19.27 -17.82
N LEU A 48 6.95 19.17 -16.90
CA LEU A 48 6.87 20.04 -15.72
C LEU A 48 8.14 19.99 -14.86
N ILE A 49 8.73 18.80 -14.75
CA ILE A 49 10.04 18.61 -14.15
C ILE A 49 10.98 18.06 -15.21
N GLU A 50 11.91 18.90 -15.64
CA GLU A 50 13.04 18.46 -16.45
C GLU A 50 14.11 17.82 -15.54
N LYS A 51 14.38 16.53 -15.77
CA LYS A 51 15.42 15.77 -15.06
C LYS A 51 16.82 16.06 -15.59
N ARG A 52 16.96 16.22 -16.91
CA ARG A 52 18.23 16.43 -17.61
C ARG A 52 18.19 17.77 -18.34
N HIS A 53 19.12 18.65 -18.00
CA HIS A 53 19.41 19.87 -18.74
C HIS A 53 20.88 19.85 -19.19
N PRO A 54 21.24 20.57 -20.27
CA PRO A 54 22.63 20.67 -20.69
C PRO A 54 23.54 21.13 -19.52
N GLY A 55 24.48 20.28 -19.12
CA GLY A 55 25.43 20.55 -18.02
C GLY A 55 24.89 20.35 -16.60
N GLN A 56 23.61 19.99 -16.40
CA GLN A 56 23.03 19.75 -15.06
C GLN A 56 22.01 18.60 -15.08
N GLU A 57 22.13 17.65 -14.15
CA GLU A 57 21.14 16.59 -13.95
C GLU A 57 20.60 16.63 -12.52
N LYS A 58 19.27 16.66 -12.37
CA LYS A 58 18.64 16.58 -11.05
C LYS A 58 18.75 15.15 -10.54
N SER A 59 19.24 15.01 -9.30
CA SER A 59 19.23 13.72 -8.60
C SER A 59 17.79 13.23 -8.40
N GLY A 60 17.63 11.91 -8.25
CA GLY A 60 16.33 11.31 -7.97
C GLY A 60 15.65 11.94 -6.74
N ARG A 61 16.44 12.26 -5.70
CA ARG A 61 15.95 12.95 -4.50
C ARG A 61 15.44 14.36 -4.80
N GLN A 62 16.17 15.14 -5.61
CA GLN A 62 15.72 16.49 -5.99
C GLN A 62 14.43 16.44 -6.82
N VAL A 63 14.30 15.45 -7.72
CA VAL A 63 13.06 15.22 -8.46
C VAL A 63 11.92 14.90 -7.49
N THR A 64 12.11 13.98 -6.54
CA THR A 64 11.12 13.65 -5.50
C THR A 64 10.59 14.90 -4.80
N VAL A 65 11.50 15.66 -4.20
CA VAL A 65 11.13 16.80 -3.36
C VAL A 65 10.37 17.84 -4.18
N SER A 66 10.80 18.08 -5.42
CA SER A 66 10.16 19.05 -6.31
C SER A 66 8.75 18.60 -6.72
N THR A 67 8.59 17.33 -7.12
CA THR A 67 7.28 16.82 -7.55
C THR A 67 6.29 16.74 -6.40
N ASP A 68 6.74 16.37 -5.20
CA ASP A 68 5.87 16.26 -4.03
C ASP A 68 5.34 17.66 -3.62
N LEU A 69 6.21 18.69 -3.62
CA LEU A 69 5.80 20.06 -3.34
C LEU A 69 4.78 20.57 -4.37
N ILE A 70 5.04 20.35 -5.66
CA ILE A 70 4.12 20.79 -6.72
C ILE A 70 2.78 20.07 -6.60
N TYR A 71 2.78 18.76 -6.30
CA TYR A 71 1.55 18.02 -6.06
C TYR A 71 0.73 18.62 -4.92
N ASP A 72 1.37 18.90 -3.78
CA ASP A 72 0.71 19.46 -2.60
C ASP A 72 0.13 20.87 -2.87
N VAL A 73 0.86 21.70 -3.62
CA VAL A 73 0.41 23.03 -4.04
C VAL A 73 -0.79 22.94 -4.99
N LEU A 74 -0.69 22.12 -6.05
CA LEU A 74 -1.79 21.94 -7.00
C LEU A 74 -3.03 21.41 -6.29
N ARG A 75 -2.88 20.43 -5.40
CA ARG A 75 -4.02 19.90 -4.64
C ARG A 75 -4.68 20.97 -3.77
N SER A 76 -3.90 21.87 -3.18
CA SER A 76 -4.41 22.90 -2.27
C SER A 76 -5.03 24.10 -2.99
N HIS A 77 -4.55 24.43 -4.19
CA HIS A 77 -4.89 25.67 -4.88
C HIS A 77 -5.61 25.47 -6.23
N GLU A 78 -5.38 24.35 -6.91
CA GLU A 78 -5.93 24.00 -8.22
C GLU A 78 -6.34 22.51 -8.28
N PRO A 79 -7.33 22.06 -7.48
CA PRO A 79 -7.67 20.65 -7.35
C PRO A 79 -8.12 20.00 -8.67
N ASP A 80 -8.66 20.80 -9.59
CA ASP A 80 -9.10 20.37 -10.93
C ASP A 80 -7.98 20.41 -11.98
N HIS A 81 -6.72 20.62 -11.58
CA HIS A 81 -5.60 20.70 -12.51
C HIS A 81 -5.43 19.41 -13.34
N ILE A 82 -5.21 19.56 -14.66
CA ILE A 82 -5.16 18.43 -15.60
C ILE A 82 -4.15 17.35 -15.22
N LEU A 83 -3.01 17.73 -14.64
CA LEU A 83 -2.01 16.76 -14.18
C LEU A 83 -2.47 15.93 -12.98
N LEU A 84 -3.33 16.49 -12.11
CA LEU A 84 -3.94 15.72 -11.02
C LEU A 84 -4.98 14.74 -11.58
N GLN A 85 -5.75 15.15 -12.58
CA GLN A 85 -6.70 14.26 -13.27
C GLN A 85 -5.97 13.11 -13.97
N ALA A 86 -4.91 13.41 -14.72
CA ALA A 86 -4.07 12.40 -15.37
C ALA A 86 -3.45 11.44 -14.34
N THR A 87 -2.98 11.96 -13.20
CA THR A 87 -2.43 11.14 -12.11
C THR A 87 -3.46 10.14 -11.57
N ARG A 88 -4.71 10.57 -11.38
CA ARG A 88 -5.80 9.69 -10.92
C ARG A 88 -6.11 8.61 -11.96
N ALA A 89 -6.19 8.98 -13.23
CA ALA A 89 -6.41 8.04 -14.32
C ALA A 89 -5.29 6.99 -14.42
N ASP A 90 -4.03 7.41 -14.34
CA ASP A 90 -2.87 6.51 -14.39
C ASP A 90 -2.84 5.57 -13.17
N ALA A 91 -3.16 6.08 -11.98
CA ALA A 91 -3.20 5.28 -10.77
C ALA A 91 -4.32 4.21 -10.84
N ALA A 92 -5.52 4.59 -11.31
CA ALA A 92 -6.65 3.68 -11.49
C ALA A 92 -6.37 2.60 -12.55
N ALA A 93 -5.71 2.95 -13.66
CA ALA A 93 -5.42 1.98 -14.72
C ALA A 93 -4.29 1.01 -14.34
N GLY A 94 -3.31 1.45 -13.55
CA GLY A 94 -2.09 0.67 -13.32
C GLY A 94 -1.95 0.04 -11.94
N LEU A 95 -2.38 0.72 -10.88
CA LEU A 95 -2.00 0.38 -9.50
C LEU A 95 -3.20 0.18 -8.57
N LEU A 96 -4.38 0.70 -8.93
CA LEU A 96 -5.59 0.67 -8.12
C LEU A 96 -6.76 0.10 -8.92
N ASP A 97 -7.14 -1.14 -8.63
CA ASP A 97 -8.36 -1.73 -9.18
C ASP A 97 -9.54 -1.52 -8.22
N VAL A 98 -10.00 -0.27 -8.12
CA VAL A 98 -11.09 0.13 -7.21
C VAL A 98 -12.39 -0.59 -7.57
N SER A 99 -12.67 -0.76 -8.86
CA SER A 99 -13.85 -1.50 -9.34
C SER A 99 -13.84 -2.95 -8.87
N ARG A 100 -12.73 -3.67 -9.04
CA ARG A 100 -12.61 -5.06 -8.57
C ARG A 100 -12.68 -5.16 -7.04
N LEU A 101 -12.16 -4.17 -6.32
CA LEU A 101 -12.30 -4.10 -4.87
C LEU A 101 -13.77 -3.92 -4.46
N ALA A 102 -14.50 -3.02 -5.11
CA ALA A 102 -15.92 -2.80 -4.88
C ALA A 102 -16.75 -4.07 -5.13
N ASP A 103 -16.50 -4.76 -6.25
CA ASP A 103 -17.14 -6.03 -6.59
C ASP A 103 -16.85 -7.11 -5.52
N MET A 104 -15.61 -7.16 -5.03
CA MET A 104 -15.23 -8.09 -3.97
C MET A 104 -15.95 -7.80 -2.66
N LEU A 105 -15.99 -6.54 -2.22
CA LEU A 105 -16.68 -6.13 -0.99
C LEU A 105 -18.17 -6.44 -1.05
N SER A 106 -18.83 -6.12 -2.17
CA SER A 106 -20.23 -6.46 -2.43
C SER A 106 -20.46 -7.97 -2.34
N ARG A 107 -19.59 -8.78 -2.96
CA ARG A 107 -19.69 -10.24 -2.94
C ARG A 107 -19.53 -10.85 -1.54
N ILE A 108 -18.70 -10.26 -0.67
CA ILE A 108 -18.41 -10.82 0.67
C ILE A 108 -19.20 -10.14 1.79
N GLN A 109 -20.08 -9.19 1.48
CA GLN A 109 -20.83 -8.43 2.46
C GLN A 109 -21.55 -9.34 3.47
N GLY A 110 -21.34 -9.09 4.76
CA GLY A 110 -21.92 -9.88 5.84
C GLY A 110 -21.34 -11.30 6.02
N ARG A 111 -20.34 -11.70 5.22
CA ARG A 111 -19.72 -13.04 5.24
C ARG A 111 -18.31 -13.05 5.84
N ILE A 112 -17.84 -11.92 6.37
CA ILE A 112 -16.51 -11.80 6.97
C ILE A 112 -16.53 -12.39 8.38
N VAL A 113 -15.71 -13.42 8.59
CA VAL A 113 -15.52 -14.05 9.91
C VAL A 113 -14.14 -13.69 10.44
N HIS A 114 -14.09 -13.01 11.59
CA HIS A 114 -12.83 -12.78 12.29
C HIS A 114 -12.55 -13.93 13.25
N LYS A 115 -11.42 -14.62 13.06
CA LYS A 115 -10.92 -15.68 13.94
C LYS A 115 -9.66 -15.18 14.64
N ALA A 116 -9.74 -15.05 15.96
CA ALA A 116 -8.54 -14.81 16.77
C ALA A 116 -7.76 -16.13 16.87
N LEU A 117 -6.49 -16.10 16.49
CA LEU A 117 -5.59 -17.27 16.58
C LEU A 117 -4.67 -17.09 17.79
N GLU A 118 -4.34 -18.21 18.44
CA GLU A 118 -3.38 -18.24 19.56
C GLU A 118 -1.93 -18.28 19.07
N GLN A 119 -1.72 -18.75 17.84
CA GLN A 119 -0.44 -18.79 17.15
C GLN A 119 -0.55 -18.10 15.79
N ILE A 120 0.59 -17.74 15.21
CA ILE A 120 0.63 -17.10 13.90
C ILE A 120 0.09 -18.06 12.82
N SER A 121 -0.61 -17.54 11.81
CA SER A 121 -1.07 -18.38 10.70
C SER A 121 0.09 -18.70 9.77
N PRO A 122 0.21 -19.94 9.23
CA PRO A 122 1.19 -20.24 8.19
C PRO A 122 1.05 -19.32 6.97
N LEU A 123 -0.17 -18.86 6.67
CA LEU A 123 -0.44 -17.90 5.59
C LEU A 123 0.08 -16.48 5.89
N ALA A 124 0.36 -16.16 7.15
CA ALA A 124 0.91 -14.87 7.54
C ALA A 124 2.44 -14.82 7.42
N VAL A 125 3.13 -15.97 7.42
CA VAL A 125 4.61 -16.06 7.39
C VAL A 125 5.23 -15.23 6.26
N PRO A 126 4.77 -15.28 4.99
CA PRO A 126 5.38 -14.49 3.94
C PRO A 126 5.33 -12.98 4.22
N ILE A 127 4.23 -12.49 4.78
CA ILE A 127 4.08 -11.07 5.10
C ILE A 127 4.94 -10.70 6.31
N MET A 128 5.06 -11.58 7.30
CA MET A 128 5.92 -11.33 8.47
C MET A 128 7.39 -11.18 8.11
N LEU A 129 7.87 -11.95 7.12
CA LEU A 129 9.24 -11.82 6.61
C LEU A 129 9.51 -10.51 5.87
N GLU A 130 8.47 -9.86 5.33
CA GLU A 130 8.61 -8.54 4.69
C GLU A 130 8.70 -7.40 5.71
N ILE A 131 8.17 -7.59 6.92
CA ILE A 131 8.20 -6.57 7.97
C ILE A 131 9.64 -6.40 8.45
N GLY A 132 10.22 -5.23 8.19
CA GLY A 132 11.56 -4.88 8.67
C GLY A 132 12.71 -5.24 7.73
N LYS A 133 12.43 -5.69 6.49
CA LYS A 133 13.49 -5.82 5.47
C LYS A 133 14.17 -4.48 5.24
N MET A 134 15.40 -4.36 5.73
CA MET A 134 16.34 -3.35 5.30
C MET A 134 17.28 -4.00 4.28
N PRO A 135 17.47 -3.41 3.09
CA PRO A 135 18.45 -3.94 2.15
C PRO A 135 19.85 -3.81 2.77
N VAL A 136 20.43 -4.94 3.17
CA VAL A 136 21.84 -5.04 3.57
C VAL A 136 22.59 -5.68 2.40
N ASN A 137 23.58 -5.00 1.84
CA ASN A 137 24.43 -5.59 0.81
C ASN A 137 25.29 -6.71 1.45
N GLY A 138 25.02 -7.99 1.15
CA GLY A 138 25.80 -9.12 1.66
C GLY A 138 24.99 -10.39 1.92
N GLU A 139 25.52 -11.27 2.78
CA GLU A 139 25.03 -12.62 3.20
C GLU A 139 23.66 -12.63 3.94
N ALA A 140 22.70 -11.83 3.49
CA ALA A 140 21.37 -11.70 4.11
C ALA A 140 20.44 -12.89 3.81
N ASP A 141 20.75 -13.70 2.79
CA ASP A 141 19.86 -14.78 2.33
C ASP A 141 19.79 -15.95 3.33
N GLU A 142 20.89 -16.35 3.97
CA GLU A 142 20.89 -17.45 4.95
C GLU A 142 20.13 -17.08 6.23
N THR A 143 20.26 -15.85 6.69
CA THR A 143 19.54 -15.36 7.89
C THR A 143 18.02 -15.32 7.62
N LEU A 144 17.61 -14.83 6.45
CA LEU A 144 16.20 -14.82 6.05
C LEU A 144 15.61 -16.24 5.94
N LEU A 145 16.39 -17.19 5.43
CA LEU A 145 15.98 -18.61 5.36
C LEU A 145 15.77 -19.21 6.76
N MET A 146 16.66 -18.89 7.72
CA MET A 146 16.53 -19.34 9.11
C MET A 146 15.32 -18.71 9.82
N ASP A 147 15.08 -17.42 9.61
CA ASP A 147 13.92 -16.70 10.15
C ASP A 147 12.61 -17.29 9.58
N ALA A 148 12.59 -17.58 8.28
CA ALA A 148 11.47 -18.22 7.63
C ALA A 148 11.20 -19.61 8.21
N ALA A 149 12.22 -20.45 8.38
CA ALA A 149 12.07 -21.78 8.96
C ALA A 149 11.52 -21.71 10.40
N THR A 150 12.01 -20.75 11.20
CA THR A 150 11.55 -20.53 12.57
C THR A 150 10.08 -20.11 12.61
N LEU A 151 9.69 -19.13 11.79
CA LEU A 151 8.30 -18.65 11.68
C LEU A 151 7.34 -19.74 11.17
N VAL A 152 7.79 -20.58 10.22
CA VAL A 152 6.99 -21.72 9.75
C VAL A 152 6.79 -22.74 10.86
N ALA A 153 7.83 -23.09 11.61
CA ALA A 153 7.72 -24.04 12.71
C ALA A 153 6.74 -23.54 13.80
N GLU A 154 6.82 -22.26 14.16
CA GLU A 154 5.89 -21.63 15.09
C GLU A 154 4.44 -21.64 14.55
N ALA A 155 4.26 -21.36 13.26
CA ALA A 155 2.95 -21.29 12.64
C ALA A 155 2.25 -22.66 12.49
N MET A 156 3.03 -23.71 12.21
CA MET A 156 2.55 -25.08 12.00
C MET A 156 2.23 -25.80 13.32
N GLY A 157 2.83 -25.37 14.44
CA GLY A 157 2.63 -25.99 15.75
C GLY A 157 3.25 -27.39 15.87
N PRO A 158 3.29 -27.98 17.07
CA PRO A 158 3.97 -29.25 17.33
C PRO A 158 3.32 -30.48 16.68
N GLU A 159 2.06 -30.41 16.24
CA GLU A 159 1.30 -31.57 15.71
C GLU A 159 1.47 -31.80 14.20
N MET A 160 2.10 -30.88 13.47
CA MET A 160 2.16 -30.92 11.99
C MET A 160 3.58 -31.14 11.43
N VAL A 161 4.58 -31.38 12.29
CA VAL A 161 6.00 -31.56 11.90
C VAL A 161 6.41 -33.03 11.87
N GLU A 162 5.50 -33.96 12.16
CA GLU A 162 5.70 -35.39 11.93
C GLU A 162 5.13 -35.82 10.57
N GLU A 163 5.87 -35.59 9.49
CA GLU A 163 5.94 -36.46 8.30
C GLU A 163 7.19 -36.14 7.45
#